data_AF-A0A2L0LPR5-F1
#
_entry.id   AF-A0A2L0LPR5-F1
#
_cell.length_a   1.000
_cell.length_b   1.000
_cell.length_c   1.000
_cell.angle_alpha   90.00
_cell.angle_beta   90.00
_cell.angle_gamma   90.00
#
_symmetry.space_group_name_H-M   'P 1'
#
loop_
_entity.id
_entity.type
_entity.pdbx_description
1 polymer ?
#
loop_
_entity_poly.entity_id
_entity_poly.type
_entity_poly.pdbx_seq_one_letter_code
_entity_poly.pdbx_strand_id
1 'polypeptide(L)'
;MVSNSHYIEALDRLVLEGREINLDSVALGAGRKRGSIKRGRSSQAALVKLIDDTAAQQRSAQAAPILKSKKPAAKPKTQRLNDTAVRKSELYQKTLQKLVSIQFENHRLRMRIEELESASST
;
A
#
# COMPACT_ATOMS: atom_id res chain seq x y z
N MET A 1 -7.39 -2.40 25.06
CA MET A 1 -7.73 -2.88 23.71
C MET A 1 -6.52 -3.64 23.17
N VAL A 2 -6.67 -4.89 22.74
CA VAL A 2 -5.53 -5.65 22.20
C VAL A 2 -5.28 -5.15 20.78
N SER A 3 -4.14 -4.50 20.55
CA SER A 3 -3.76 -3.99 19.24
C SER A 3 -3.46 -5.16 18.31
N ASN A 4 -4.41 -5.46 17.40
CA ASN A 4 -4.27 -6.48 16.36
C ASN A 4 -3.60 -5.91 15.08
N SER A 5 -2.94 -4.75 15.15
CA SER A 5 -2.39 -4.01 14.01
C SER A 5 -1.44 -4.86 13.14
N HIS A 6 -0.54 -5.61 13.79
CA HIS A 6 0.44 -6.46 13.10
C HIS A 6 -0.22 -7.59 12.30
N TYR A 7 -1.38 -8.09 12.73
CA TYR A 7 -2.12 -9.11 11.98
C TYR A 7 -2.85 -8.52 10.76
N ILE A 8 -3.30 -7.28 10.86
CA ILE A 8 -3.96 -6.57 9.75
C ILE A 8 -2.94 -6.26 8.66
N GLU A 9 -1.76 -5.74 9.03
CA GLU A 9 -0.65 -5.50 8.10
C GLU A 9 -0.19 -6.78 7.40
N ALA A 10 -0.16 -7.90 8.14
CA ALA A 10 0.18 -9.21 7.58
C ALA A 10 -0.89 -9.71 6.58
N LEU A 11 -2.18 -9.48 6.88
CA LEU A 11 -3.27 -9.82 5.99
C LEU A 11 -3.18 -9.04 4.67
N ASP A 12 -2.92 -7.74 4.72
CA ASP A 12 -2.76 -6.90 3.52
C ASP A 12 -1.60 -7.37 2.62
N ARG A 13 -0.47 -7.76 3.22
CA ARG A 13 0.67 -8.31 2.47
C ARG A 13 0.30 -9.62 1.77
N LEU A 14 -0.42 -10.52 2.45
CA LEU A 14 -0.85 -11.79 1.86
C LEU A 14 -1.83 -11.60 0.70
N VAL A 15 -2.71 -10.60 0.80
CA VAL A 15 -3.63 -10.20 -0.29
C VAL A 15 -2.84 -9.68 -1.49
N LEU A 16 -1.86 -8.79 -1.27
CA LEU A 16 -1.02 -8.23 -2.34
C LEU A 16 -0.18 -9.30 -3.05
N GLU A 17 0.36 -10.25 -2.29
CA GLU A 17 1.15 -11.36 -2.83
C GLU A 17 0.29 -12.45 -3.48
N GLY A 18 -1.03 -12.42 -3.28
CA GLY A 18 -1.96 -13.45 -3.78
C GLY A 18 -1.75 -14.82 -3.14
N ARG A 19 -1.09 -14.90 -1.97
CA ARG A 19 -0.87 -16.15 -1.23
C ARG A 19 -2.14 -16.61 -0.55
N GLU A 20 -2.17 -17.89 -0.16
CA GLU A 20 -3.31 -18.47 0.56
C GLU A 20 -3.56 -17.75 1.90
N ILE A 21 -4.75 -17.15 2.03
CA ILE A 21 -5.20 -16.49 3.26
C ILE A 21 -5.85 -17.53 4.18
N ASN A 22 -5.18 -17.80 5.29
CA ASN A 22 -5.72 -18.57 6.41
C ASN A 22 -5.15 -18.02 7.74
N LEU A 23 -5.71 -18.45 8.88
CA LEU A 23 -5.32 -17.93 10.20
C LEU A 23 -3.83 -18.14 10.50
N ASP A 24 -3.25 -19.24 10.06
CA ASP A 24 -1.84 -19.56 10.30
C ASP A 24 -0.90 -18.75 9.39
N SER A 25 -1.28 -18.52 8.13
CA SER A 25 -0.58 -17.64 7.20
C SER A 25 -0.50 -16.23 7.76
N VAL A 26 -1.63 -15.69 8.25
CA VAL A 26 -1.69 -14.35 8.85
C VAL A 26 -0.86 -14.28 10.13
N ALA A 27 -0.91 -15.32 10.97
CA ALA A 27 -0.10 -15.38 12.19
C ALA A 27 1.41 -15.38 11.87
N LEU A 28 1.83 -16.17 10.88
CA LEU A 28 3.22 -16.22 10.43
C LEU A 28 3.67 -14.89 9.80
N GLY A 29 2.85 -14.29 8.93
CA GLY A 29 3.14 -13.00 8.31
C GLY A 29 3.28 -11.86 9.33
N ALA A 30 2.62 -11.99 10.48
CA ALA A 30 2.72 -11.04 11.59
C ALA A 30 3.86 -11.36 12.57
N GLY A 31 4.76 -12.29 12.23
CA GLY A 31 5.89 -12.70 13.08
C GLY A 31 5.50 -13.49 14.32
N ARG A 32 4.34 -14.15 14.31
CA ARG A 32 3.82 -14.97 15.42
C ARG A 32 3.79 -16.44 15.04
N LYS A 33 3.69 -17.30 16.07
CA LYS A 33 3.61 -18.75 15.87
C LYS A 33 2.25 -19.14 15.27
N ARG A 34 2.20 -20.26 14.53
CA ARG A 34 0.93 -20.88 14.09
C ARG A 34 0.00 -21.09 15.29
N GLY A 35 -1.29 -20.89 15.10
CA GLY A 35 -2.29 -20.97 16.16
C GLY A 35 -2.33 -19.80 17.16
N SER A 36 -1.55 -18.72 16.94
CA SER A 36 -1.62 -17.50 17.77
C SER A 36 -2.94 -16.73 17.62
N ILE A 37 -3.67 -16.96 16.53
CA ILE A 37 -5.03 -16.47 16.29
C ILE A 37 -6.01 -17.59 16.63
N LYS A 38 -6.95 -17.33 17.55
CA LYS A 38 -7.93 -18.28 18.09
C LYS A 38 -9.35 -17.78 17.85
N ARG A 39 -10.16 -18.60 17.17
CA ARG A 39 -11.58 -18.31 16.88
C ARG A 39 -12.43 -18.09 18.14
N GLY A 40 -12.13 -18.80 19.24
CA GLY A 40 -12.86 -18.70 20.50
C GLY A 40 -12.52 -17.48 21.37
N ARG A 41 -11.54 -16.64 20.99
CA ARG A 41 -11.20 -15.43 21.76
C ARG A 41 -12.07 -14.27 21.31
N SER A 42 -12.90 -13.74 22.20
CA SER A 42 -13.75 -12.57 21.93
C SER A 42 -12.95 -11.35 21.46
N SER A 43 -11.73 -11.15 21.98
CA SER A 43 -10.82 -10.07 21.56
C SER A 43 -10.28 -10.20 20.13
N GLN A 44 -10.40 -11.38 19.53
CA GLN A 44 -9.94 -11.67 18.16
C GLN A 44 -11.10 -11.95 17.20
N ALA A 45 -12.36 -11.90 17.67
CA ALA A 45 -13.53 -12.19 16.86
C ALA A 45 -13.60 -11.31 15.60
N ALA A 46 -13.34 -10.01 15.75
CA ALA A 46 -13.31 -9.06 14.62
C ALA A 46 -12.19 -9.39 13.62
N LEU A 47 -11.00 -9.77 14.11
CA LEU A 47 -9.86 -10.13 13.26
C LEU A 47 -10.14 -11.44 12.49
N VAL A 48 -10.67 -12.44 13.17
CA VAL A 48 -11.02 -13.74 12.57
C VAL A 48 -12.05 -13.55 11.46
N LYS A 49 -13.10 -12.75 11.72
CA LYS A 49 -14.11 -12.42 10.72
C LYS A 49 -13.48 -11.74 9.50
N LEU A 50 -12.62 -10.74 9.72
CA LEU A 50 -11.91 -10.06 8.64
C LEU A 50 -11.08 -11.03 7.79
N ILE A 51 -10.34 -11.94 8.42
CA ILE A 51 -9.52 -12.93 7.71
C ILE A 51 -10.41 -13.90 6.90
N ASP A 52 -11.51 -14.37 7.48
CA ASP A 52 -12.44 -15.27 6.80
C ASP A 52 -13.14 -14.59 5.61
N ASP A 53 -13.58 -13.34 5.76
CA ASP A 53 -14.19 -12.55 4.70
C ASP A 53 -13.21 -12.35 3.53
N THR A 54 -11.95 -12.02 3.86
CA THR A 54 -10.90 -11.80 2.85
C THR A 54 -10.53 -13.11 2.14
N ALA A 55 -10.45 -14.23 2.87
CA ALA A 55 -10.23 -15.54 2.28
C ALA A 55 -11.38 -15.98 1.37
N ALA A 56 -12.63 -15.70 1.74
CA ALA A 56 -13.80 -15.97 0.92
C ALA A 56 -13.79 -15.14 -0.38
N GLN A 57 -13.41 -13.86 -0.30
CA GLN A 57 -13.23 -12.99 -1.47
C GLN A 57 -12.12 -13.49 -2.41
N GLN A 58 -11.00 -13.99 -1.85
CA GLN A 58 -9.94 -14.57 -2.66
C GLN A 58 -10.39 -15.85 -3.39
N ARG A 59 -11.17 -16.72 -2.73
CA ARG A 59 -11.73 -17.93 -3.33
C ARG A 59 -12.78 -17.63 -4.39
N SER A 60 -13.68 -16.67 -4.14
CA SER A 60 -14.70 -16.28 -5.13
C SER A 60 -14.09 -15.62 -6.37
N ALA A 61 -13.01 -14.85 -6.20
CA ALA A 61 -12.22 -14.32 -7.31
C ALA A 61 -11.51 -15.42 -8.13
N GLN A 62 -11.19 -16.57 -7.52
CA GLN A 62 -10.61 -17.73 -8.20
C GLN A 62 -11.66 -18.68 -8.81
N ALA A 63 -12.90 -18.69 -8.31
CA ALA A 63 -13.96 -19.63 -8.69
C ALA A 63 -14.84 -19.17 -9.88
N ALA A 64 -14.57 -18.03 -10.50
CA ALA A 64 -15.23 -17.66 -11.77
C ALA A 64 -14.85 -18.70 -12.86
N PRO A 65 -15.82 -19.25 -13.61
CA PRO A 65 -15.58 -20.43 -14.45
C PRO A 65 -14.61 -20.12 -15.58
N ILE A 66 -13.59 -20.98 -15.69
CA ILE A 66 -12.62 -21.00 -16.78
C ILE A 66 -13.32 -21.58 -18.03
N LEU A 67 -13.93 -20.72 -18.86
CA LEU A 67 -14.22 -21.07 -20.25
C LEU A 67 -12.89 -21.04 -21.04
N LYS A 68 -12.29 -22.21 -21.22
CA LYS A 68 -11.17 -22.38 -22.16
C LYS A 68 -11.74 -22.47 -23.59
N SER A 69 -11.74 -21.37 -24.34
CA SER A 69 -11.36 -21.41 -25.77
C SER A 69 -11.17 -20.00 -26.34
N LYS A 70 -10.09 -19.88 -27.13
CA LYS A 70 -9.56 -18.72 -27.85
C LYS A 70 -8.99 -17.59 -26.97
N LYS A 71 -7.65 -17.54 -26.92
CA LYS A 71 -6.92 -16.27 -26.79
C LYS A 71 -7.48 -15.29 -27.83
N PRO A 72 -7.92 -14.11 -27.40
CA PRO A 72 -7.26 -12.88 -27.82
C PRO A 72 -6.43 -12.39 -26.63
N ALA A 73 -5.36 -11.66 -26.93
CA ALA A 73 -4.35 -11.24 -25.96
C ALA A 73 -4.95 -10.65 -24.66
N ALA A 74 -4.89 -11.40 -23.57
CA ALA A 74 -5.22 -10.90 -22.24
C ALA A 74 -4.05 -10.07 -21.69
N LYS A 75 -3.91 -8.83 -22.19
CA LYS A 75 -3.34 -7.72 -21.42
C LYS A 75 -4.52 -6.81 -21.11
N PRO A 76 -4.93 -6.62 -19.83
CA PRO A 76 -4.60 -5.34 -19.22
C PRO A 76 -4.62 -5.27 -17.67
N LYS A 77 -4.57 -6.37 -16.89
CA LYS A 77 -4.57 -6.23 -15.41
C LYS A 77 -3.18 -5.91 -14.84
N THR A 78 -2.15 -6.64 -15.26
CA THR A 78 -0.75 -6.37 -14.89
C THR A 78 -0.23 -5.07 -15.51
N GLN A 79 -0.65 -4.74 -16.72
CA GLN A 79 -0.26 -3.49 -17.39
C GLN A 79 -0.84 -2.27 -16.67
N ARG A 80 -2.12 -2.30 -16.26
CA ARG A 80 -2.72 -1.22 -15.45
C ARG A 80 -2.03 -1.06 -14.10
N LEU A 81 -1.66 -2.15 -13.43
CA LEU A 81 -0.92 -2.08 -12.17
C LEU A 81 0.46 -1.45 -12.37
N ASN A 82 1.20 -1.89 -13.38
CA ASN A 82 2.50 -1.30 -13.74
C ASN A 82 2.36 0.18 -14.14
N ASP A 83 1.34 0.53 -14.92
CA ASP A 83 1.06 1.91 -15.33
C ASP A 83 0.72 2.80 -14.13
N THR A 84 -0.03 2.29 -13.15
CA THR A 84 -0.32 3.05 -11.92
C THR A 84 0.90 3.23 -11.04
N ALA A 85 1.80 2.24 -10.95
CA ALA A 85 3.06 2.35 -10.23
C ALA A 85 4.02 3.35 -10.91
N VAL A 86 4.15 3.27 -12.23
CA VAL A 86 4.95 4.21 -13.04
C VAL A 86 4.41 5.63 -12.93
N ARG A 87 3.10 5.83 -13.08
CA ARG A 87 2.47 7.15 -12.90
C ARG A 87 2.67 7.73 -11.51
N LYS A 88 2.59 6.91 -10.45
CA LYS A 88 2.88 7.34 -9.07
C LYS A 88 4.34 7.75 -8.94
N SER A 89 5.27 6.99 -9.53
CA SER A 89 6.70 7.31 -9.52
C SER A 89 7.00 8.61 -10.27
N GLU A 90 6.42 8.81 -11.46
CA GLU A 90 6.59 10.05 -12.24
C GLU A 90 6.01 11.27 -11.53
N LEU A 91 4.80 11.14 -10.95
CA LEU A 91 4.19 12.21 -10.19
C LEU A 91 5.05 12.59 -8.99
N TYR A 92 5.55 11.58 -8.26
CA TYR A 92 6.46 11.78 -7.13
C TYR A 92 7.73 12.53 -7.55
N GLN A 93 8.39 12.10 -8.63
CA GLN A 93 9.58 12.77 -9.15
C GLN A 93 9.30 14.22 -9.57
N LYS A 94 8.20 14.47 -10.27
CA LYS A 94 7.79 15.84 -10.66
C LYS A 94 7.52 16.72 -9.44
N THR A 95 6.87 16.18 -8.40
CA THR A 95 6.62 16.93 -7.17
C THR A 95 7.90 17.25 -6.41
N LEU A 96 8.86 16.31 -6.34
CA LEU A 96 10.17 16.56 -5.76
C LEU A 96 10.94 17.63 -6.52
N GLN A 97 10.98 17.55 -7.85
CA GLN A 97 11.65 18.55 -8.67
C GLN A 97 11.05 19.94 -8.47
N LYS A 98 9.71 20.03 -8.38
CA LYS A 98 9.01 21.28 -8.08
C LYS A 98 9.34 21.81 -6.69
N LEU A 99 9.40 20.94 -5.68
CA LEU A 99 9.75 21.32 -4.31
C LEU A 99 11.17 21.91 -4.26
N VAL A 100 12.13 21.24 -4.90
CA VAL A 100 13.52 21.71 -4.98
C VAL A 100 13.59 23.07 -5.67
N SER A 101 12.92 23.23 -6.81
CA SER A 101 12.87 24.52 -7.53
C SER A 101 12.28 25.64 -6.68
N ILE A 102 11.16 25.39 -5.98
CA ILE A 102 10.56 26.37 -5.07
C ILE A 102 11.51 26.72 -3.93
N GLN A 103 12.22 25.74 -3.37
CA GLN A 103 13.15 25.96 -2.27
C GLN A 103 14.34 26.82 -2.71
N PHE A 104 14.87 26.60 -3.91
CA PHE A 104 15.92 27.45 -4.50
C PHE A 104 15.43 28.88 -4.73
N GLU A 105 14.25 29.07 -5.35
CA GLU A 105 13.71 30.42 -5.56
C GLU A 105 13.41 31.12 -4.24
N ASN A 106 12.89 30.41 -3.23
CA ASN A 106 12.66 30.99 -1.90
C ASN A 106 13.96 31.46 -1.26
N HIS A 107 15.01 30.64 -1.34
CA HIS A 107 16.33 31.01 -0.82
C HIS A 107 16.89 32.24 -1.56
N ARG A 108 16.83 32.25 -2.90
CA ARG A 108 17.26 33.39 -3.72
C ARG A 108 16.51 34.67 -3.36
N LEU A 109 15.18 34.60 -3.17
CA LEU A 109 14.37 35.74 -2.77
C LEU A 109 14.75 36.24 -1.38
N ARG A 110 15.00 35.35 -0.42
CA ARG A 110 15.47 35.74 0.92
C ARG A 110 16.80 36.48 0.86
N MET A 111 17.77 35.97 0.09
CA MET A 111 19.05 36.65 -0.11
C MET A 111 18.85 38.05 -0.71
N ARG A 112 17.95 38.17 -1.69
CA ARG A 112 17.69 39.47 -2.33
C ARG A 112 17.00 40.47 -1.39
N ILE A 113 16.12 40.00 -0.51
CA ILE A 113 15.49 40.84 0.51
C ILE A 113 16.56 41.34 1.49
N GLU A 114 17.41 40.44 1.99
CA GLU A 114 18.51 40.79 2.91
C GLU A 114 19.48 41.81 2.30
N GLU A 115 19.85 41.65 1.03
CA GLU A 115 20.65 42.65 0.29
C GLU A 115 19.97 44.02 0.25
N LEU A 116 18.68 44.07 -0.08
CA LEU A 116 17.94 45.33 -0.19
C LEU A 116 17.73 46.01 1.18
N GLU A 117 17.49 45.25 2.23
CA GLU A 117 17.36 45.76 3.61
C GLU A 117 18.70 46.30 4.13
N SER A 118 19.81 45.64 3.78
CA SER A 118 21.15 46.14 4.11
C SER A 118 21.49 47.44 3.36
N ALA A 119 21.08 47.56 2.10
CA ALA A 119 21.32 48.73 1.26
C ALA A 119 20.43 49.94 1.63
N SER A 120 19.25 49.72 2.22
CA SER A 120 18.36 50.79 2.69
C SER A 120 18.70 51.31 4.09
N SER A 121 19.54 50.57 4.83
CA SER A 121 20.01 50.94 6.17
C SER A 121 21.34 51.69 6.17
N THR A 122 21.88 52.02 5.00
CA THR A 122 23.12 52.82 4.79
C THR A 122 22.77 54.18 4.20
#